data_AF-B4L1I5-F1
#
_entry.id   AF-B4L1I5-F1
#
_cell.length_a   1.000
_cell.length_b   1.000
_cell.length_c   1.000
_cell.angle_alpha   90.00
_cell.angle_beta   90.00
_cell.angle_gamma   90.00
#
_symmetry.space_group_name_H-M   'P 1'
#
loop_
_entity.id
_entity.type
_entity.pdbx_description
1 polymer ?
#
loop_
_entity_poly.entity_id
_entity_poly.type
_entity_poly.pdbx_seq_one_letter_code
_entity_poly.pdbx_strand_id
1 'polypeptide(L)'
;MGFLSKAAYIVWAVLFEQEIMSYVPIEERSPQGSPVLSTRMPQRAPPPFRRDFEAKLRSFYRKLESKGYGQGPHKLKLHIRRSHLLEDAFRRIMSANKKDLQRGRLAVLWDTEEGLDYGGPSREFFFLLSRELFNPYYGLFEYSANDTYTVQVSPLSAFVDNCHDWFRFSGRVLGLALVHQYLLDAFFTRPFYKALLRLPVALSDLESLDNEFHQSLQWIRDNDIGTGVDLGLTFCVTEELLGRVVERELKPGGKNLIVNEKNKKEYLERMIKWRLERGVQEQTESLVRGFYEVVDSRLVSVFDARELELVIAGTAEIDTNDWRLNTEYRSGYHDNHQVIIWFWQVIERFSNEQRLRLLQFVTGTSSIPYEGFSALRGSTGPRRFCIEKWGKPNALPRAHTCFNRLDLPPYPTPELLYEKLLLAVEETNTFGIE
;
A
#
# COMPACT_ATOMS: atom_id res chain seq x y z
N MET A 1 22.10 15.90 9.52
CA MET A 1 22.23 15.11 10.77
C MET A 1 21.65 15.91 11.93
N GLY A 2 20.53 15.48 12.51
CA GLY A 2 19.96 16.13 13.71
C GLY A 2 18.45 16.04 13.89
N PHE A 3 17.66 15.67 12.88
CA PHE A 3 16.20 15.82 12.93
C PHE A 3 15.40 14.59 13.41
N LEU A 4 16.02 13.42 13.57
CA LEU A 4 15.31 12.18 13.96
C LEU A 4 16.04 11.33 15.03
N SER A 5 17.23 11.73 15.48
CA SER A 5 18.09 10.84 16.28
C SER A 5 17.69 10.69 17.75
N LYS A 6 16.94 11.64 18.32
CA LYS A 6 16.50 11.56 19.73
C LYS A 6 15.26 10.69 19.92
N ALA A 7 14.32 10.73 18.97
CA ALA A 7 13.15 9.85 18.98
C ALA A 7 13.53 8.39 18.78
N ALA A 8 14.50 8.10 17.89
CA ALA A 8 15.03 6.77 17.67
C ALA A 8 15.62 6.15 18.96
N TYR A 9 16.28 6.94 19.82
CA TYR A 9 16.90 6.43 21.05
C TYR A 9 15.88 6.04 22.12
N ILE A 10 14.77 6.78 22.23
CA ILE A 10 13.71 6.51 23.21
C ILE A 10 12.86 5.31 22.77
N VAL A 11 12.57 5.20 21.47
CA VAL A 11 11.86 4.03 20.90
C VAL A 11 12.73 2.77 20.97
N TRP A 12 14.04 2.88 20.75
CA TRP A 12 14.99 1.76 20.83
C TRP A 12 15.12 1.20 22.26
N ALA A 13 15.11 2.07 23.29
CA ALA A 13 15.18 1.64 24.69
C ALA A 13 13.91 0.92 25.19
N VAL A 14 12.75 1.13 24.55
CA VAL A 14 11.48 0.53 24.95
C VAL A 14 11.19 -0.78 24.20
N LEU A 15 11.73 -0.97 23.00
CA LEU A 15 11.39 -2.11 22.13
C LEU A 15 12.33 -3.32 22.23
N PHE A 16 13.55 -3.20 22.78
CA PHE A 16 14.59 -4.22 22.63
C PHE A 16 15.10 -4.88 23.93
N GLU A 17 14.35 -4.86 25.02
CA GLU A 17 14.77 -5.59 26.23
C GLU A 17 14.39 -7.08 26.26
N GLN A 18 13.61 -7.65 25.33
CA GLN A 18 13.36 -9.10 25.33
C GLN A 18 13.28 -9.75 23.92
N GLU A 19 14.14 -10.76 23.76
CA GLU A 19 14.10 -11.92 22.87
C GLU A 19 14.41 -11.75 21.36
N ILE A 20 15.68 -11.99 21.02
CA ILE A 20 16.12 -12.48 19.72
C ILE A 20 15.98 -14.01 19.73
N MET A 21 15.12 -14.60 18.89
CA MET A 21 15.15 -16.05 18.63
C MET A 21 15.01 -16.38 17.13
N SER A 22 15.96 -17.17 16.66
CA SER A 22 16.12 -17.70 15.31
C SER A 22 15.08 -18.77 14.95
N TYR A 23 14.50 -18.67 13.76
CA TYR A 23 13.54 -19.62 13.20
C TYR A 23 14.23 -20.78 12.45
N VAL A 24 13.73 -22.01 12.66
CA VAL A 24 14.05 -23.23 11.88
C VAL A 24 12.74 -23.77 11.29
N PRO A 25 12.61 -23.97 9.96
CA PRO A 25 11.37 -24.44 9.37
C PRO A 25 11.12 -25.95 9.60
N ILE A 26 9.86 -26.32 9.77
CA ILE A 26 9.37 -27.70 9.84
C ILE A 26 8.90 -28.14 8.44
N GLU A 27 9.33 -29.31 7.98
CA GLU A 27 8.87 -29.95 6.73
C GLU A 27 7.46 -30.51 6.86
N GLU A 28 6.53 -30.12 5.97
CA GLU A 28 5.24 -30.80 5.80
C GLU A 28 5.12 -31.50 4.43
N ARG A 29 4.67 -32.76 4.49
CA ARG A 29 4.49 -33.70 3.38
C ARG A 29 3.20 -33.40 2.60
N SER A 30 3.30 -33.39 1.28
CA SER A 30 2.17 -33.25 0.34
C SER A 30 1.30 -34.52 0.23
N PRO A 31 -0.02 -34.42 0.06
CA PRO A 31 -0.84 -35.51 -0.48
C PRO A 31 -0.99 -35.41 -2.00
N GLN A 32 -0.89 -36.57 -2.67
CA GLN A 32 -0.97 -36.77 -4.11
C GLN A 32 -2.42 -36.79 -4.65
N GLY A 33 -2.62 -36.15 -5.82
CA GLY A 33 -3.24 -36.75 -7.01
C GLY A 33 -4.77 -36.87 -7.11
N SER A 34 -5.37 -36.17 -8.11
CA SER A 34 -6.55 -36.62 -8.89
C SER A 34 -6.77 -35.74 -10.15
N PRO A 35 -7.47 -36.23 -11.20
CA PRO A 35 -7.02 -36.14 -12.59
C PRO A 35 -7.62 -35.01 -13.44
N VAL A 36 -6.94 -34.77 -14.56
CA VAL A 36 -7.17 -33.74 -15.58
C VAL A 36 -8.44 -34.01 -16.41
N LEU A 37 -9.30 -33.00 -16.55
CA LEU A 37 -10.36 -32.96 -17.57
C LEU A 37 -10.32 -31.61 -18.32
N SER A 38 -9.87 -31.69 -19.58
CA SER A 38 -9.87 -30.61 -20.56
C SER A 38 -11.30 -30.22 -20.94
N THR A 39 -11.69 -28.97 -20.67
CA THR A 39 -12.77 -28.30 -21.41
C THR A 39 -12.50 -26.81 -21.52
N ARG A 40 -12.42 -26.32 -22.76
CA ARG A 40 -12.41 -24.88 -23.12
C ARG A 40 -13.67 -24.22 -22.54
N MET A 41 -13.52 -23.40 -21.51
CA MET A 41 -14.63 -22.60 -20.97
C MET A 41 -14.72 -21.24 -21.70
N PRO A 42 -15.93 -20.77 -22.04
CA PRO A 42 -16.14 -19.41 -22.53
C PRO A 42 -15.78 -18.42 -21.42
N GLN A 43 -15.20 -17.27 -21.78
CA GLN A 43 -14.83 -16.20 -20.84
C GLN A 43 -16.04 -15.83 -19.97
N ARG A 44 -16.05 -16.34 -18.73
CA ARG A 44 -17.09 -16.07 -17.75
C ARG A 44 -17.03 -14.59 -17.41
N ALA A 45 -18.17 -13.91 -17.50
CA ALA A 45 -18.26 -12.50 -17.10
C ALA A 45 -17.65 -12.32 -15.70
N PRO A 46 -16.81 -11.30 -15.47
CA PRO A 46 -16.21 -11.08 -14.16
C PRO A 46 -17.31 -10.94 -13.09
N PRO A 47 -17.04 -11.38 -11.86
CA PRO A 47 -18.03 -11.39 -10.79
C PRO A 47 -18.64 -9.98 -10.59
N PRO A 48 -19.93 -9.87 -10.17
CA PRO A 48 -20.66 -8.60 -10.14
C PRO A 48 -19.94 -7.47 -9.39
N PHE A 49 -19.28 -7.83 -8.28
CA PHE A 49 -18.46 -6.91 -7.48
C PHE A 49 -17.30 -6.29 -8.28
N ARG A 50 -16.60 -7.08 -9.11
CA ARG A 50 -15.48 -6.61 -9.93
C ARG A 50 -15.94 -5.63 -11.01
N ARG A 51 -17.10 -5.89 -11.64
CA ARG A 51 -17.66 -4.99 -12.67
C ARG A 51 -18.10 -3.64 -12.10
N ASP A 52 -18.67 -3.62 -10.90
CA ASP A 52 -19.11 -2.38 -10.26
C ASP A 52 -17.91 -1.49 -9.89
N PHE A 53 -16.87 -2.07 -9.29
CA PHE A 53 -15.65 -1.33 -8.96
C PHE A 53 -14.93 -0.77 -10.20
N GLU A 54 -14.75 -1.56 -11.27
CA GLU A 54 -14.13 -1.08 -12.51
C GLU A 54 -14.89 0.12 -13.12
N ALA A 55 -16.23 0.10 -13.05
CA ALA A 55 -17.06 1.20 -13.50
C ALA A 55 -16.92 2.45 -12.61
N LYS A 56 -16.90 2.27 -11.28
CA LYS A 56 -16.63 3.35 -10.32
C LYS A 56 -15.26 3.98 -10.56
N LEU A 57 -14.22 3.18 -10.72
CA LEU A 57 -12.85 3.62 -10.93
C LEU A 57 -12.71 4.43 -12.23
N ARG A 58 -13.28 3.94 -13.33
CA ARG A 58 -13.32 4.68 -14.60
C ARG A 58 -14.07 6.00 -14.48
N SER A 59 -15.21 6.01 -13.78
CA SER A 59 -16.01 7.21 -13.53
C SER A 59 -15.25 8.23 -12.68
N PHE A 60 -14.55 7.76 -11.64
CA PHE A 60 -13.71 8.57 -10.76
C PHE A 60 -12.61 9.30 -11.54
N TYR A 61 -11.79 8.56 -12.30
CA TYR A 61 -10.70 9.18 -13.07
C TYR A 61 -11.19 10.10 -14.17
N ARG A 62 -12.30 9.78 -14.85
CA ARG A 62 -12.93 10.70 -15.80
C ARG A 62 -13.39 12.00 -15.14
N LYS A 63 -13.89 11.95 -13.90
CA LYS A 63 -14.28 13.13 -13.13
C LYS A 63 -13.06 13.94 -12.66
N LEU A 64 -11.96 13.28 -12.30
CA LEU A 64 -10.71 13.96 -11.98
C LEU A 64 -10.18 14.71 -13.21
N GLU A 65 -10.12 14.04 -14.36
CA GLU A 65 -9.66 14.63 -15.62
C GLU A 65 -10.54 15.81 -16.04
N SER A 66 -11.87 15.69 -15.99
CA SER A 66 -12.78 16.79 -16.36
C SER A 66 -12.68 18.00 -15.42
N LYS A 67 -12.22 17.80 -14.18
CA LYS A 67 -11.91 18.87 -13.21
C LYS A 67 -10.46 19.37 -13.30
N GLY A 68 -9.67 18.85 -14.24
CA GLY A 68 -8.29 19.26 -14.52
C GLY A 68 -7.26 18.75 -13.52
N TYR A 69 -7.56 17.70 -12.76
CA TYR A 69 -6.61 17.12 -11.81
C TYR A 69 -5.43 16.49 -12.55
N GLY A 70 -4.21 16.82 -12.14
CA GLY A 70 -2.98 16.33 -12.76
C GLY A 70 -2.78 16.68 -14.25
N GLN A 71 -3.62 17.54 -14.84
CA GLN A 71 -3.61 17.91 -16.28
C GLN A 71 -3.27 19.37 -16.55
N GLY A 72 -2.91 20.12 -15.51
CA GLY A 72 -2.63 21.55 -15.58
C GLY A 72 -1.42 21.89 -16.47
N PRO A 73 -1.37 23.15 -16.97
CA PRO A 73 -0.28 23.60 -17.83
C PRO A 73 1.07 23.62 -17.09
N HIS A 74 1.04 23.89 -15.78
CA HIS A 74 2.21 23.90 -14.92
C HIS A 74 2.62 22.48 -14.49
N LYS A 75 3.93 22.24 -14.43
CA LYS A 75 4.51 21.01 -13.89
C LYS A 75 4.84 21.20 -12.41
N LEU A 76 4.39 20.28 -11.56
CA LEU A 76 4.86 20.15 -10.19
C LEU A 76 6.19 19.37 -10.24
N LYS A 77 7.30 20.11 -10.28
CA LYS A 77 8.64 19.52 -10.37
C LYS A 77 9.18 19.19 -8.98
N LEU A 78 9.48 17.92 -8.75
CA LEU A 78 10.12 17.45 -7.53
C LEU A 78 11.58 17.09 -7.84
N HIS A 79 12.51 17.95 -7.43
CA HIS A 79 13.94 17.64 -7.48
C HIS A 79 14.34 16.87 -6.23
N ILE A 80 14.79 15.62 -6.41
CA ILE A 80 15.00 14.66 -5.33
C ILE A 80 16.40 14.05 -5.44
N ARG A 81 17.13 14.05 -4.33
CA ARG A 81 18.37 13.26 -4.19
C ARG A 81 18.03 11.91 -3.59
N ARG A 82 18.53 10.80 -4.16
CA ARG A 82 18.27 9.46 -3.60
C ARG A 82 18.70 9.34 -2.14
N SER A 83 19.87 9.91 -1.79
CA SER A 83 20.40 9.90 -0.43
C SER A 83 19.61 10.76 0.58
N HIS A 84 18.68 11.60 0.11
CA HIS A 84 17.87 12.50 0.94
C HIS A 84 16.39 12.45 0.51
N LEU A 85 15.92 11.26 0.09
CA LEU A 85 14.60 11.06 -0.50
C LEU A 85 13.48 11.65 0.35
N LEU A 86 13.36 11.22 1.61
CA LEU A 86 12.28 11.67 2.50
C LEU A 86 12.34 13.17 2.81
N GLU A 87 13.53 13.72 3.07
CA GLU A 87 13.73 15.14 3.39
C GLU A 87 13.37 16.05 2.21
N ASP A 88 13.85 15.72 1.01
CA ASP A 88 13.58 16.50 -0.19
C ASP A 88 12.10 16.37 -0.59
N ALA A 89 11.51 15.17 -0.51
CA ALA A 89 10.09 14.96 -0.74
C ALA A 89 9.23 15.81 0.21
N PHE A 90 9.52 15.76 1.51
CA PHE A 90 8.82 16.54 2.53
C PHE A 90 8.88 18.04 2.20
N ARG A 91 10.08 18.58 2.00
CA ARG A 91 10.27 20.01 1.72
C ARG A 91 9.49 20.45 0.48
N ARG A 92 9.62 19.71 -0.63
CA ARG A 92 9.01 20.07 -1.91
C ARG A 92 7.49 19.97 -1.86
N ILE A 93 6.96 18.84 -1.39
CA ILE A 93 5.50 18.60 -1.35
C ILE A 93 4.82 19.49 -0.33
N MET A 94 5.44 19.77 0.83
CA MET A 94 4.86 20.66 1.85
C MET A 94 4.85 22.13 1.42
N SER A 95 5.86 22.56 0.64
CA SER A 95 5.92 23.91 0.08
C SER A 95 4.93 24.16 -1.08
N ALA A 96 4.43 23.09 -1.72
CA ALA A 96 3.51 23.21 -2.84
C ALA A 96 2.15 23.77 -2.39
N ASN A 97 1.61 24.69 -3.19
CA ASN A 97 0.27 25.23 -2.96
C ASN A 97 -0.80 24.23 -3.44
N LYS A 98 -2.04 24.44 -2.97
CA LYS A 98 -3.18 23.58 -3.29
C LYS A 98 -3.43 23.42 -4.79
N LYS A 99 -3.27 24.48 -5.58
CA LYS A 99 -3.55 24.44 -7.02
C LYS A 99 -2.55 23.54 -7.75
N ASP A 100 -1.28 23.62 -7.38
CA ASP A 100 -0.22 22.80 -7.98
C ASP A 100 -0.34 21.34 -7.56
N LEU A 101 -0.69 21.06 -6.31
CA LEU A 101 -0.96 19.69 -5.83
C LEU A 101 -2.15 19.05 -6.56
N GLN A 102 -3.23 19.81 -6.78
CA GLN A 102 -4.43 19.28 -7.41
C GLN A 102 -4.28 19.15 -8.93
N ARG A 103 -3.72 20.18 -9.58
CA ARG A 103 -3.76 20.30 -11.05
C ARG A 103 -2.41 20.11 -11.71
N GLY A 104 -1.30 20.31 -11.02
CA GLY A 104 0.03 20.24 -11.64
C GLY A 104 0.31 18.88 -12.25
N ARG A 105 0.94 18.85 -13.44
CA ARG A 105 1.50 17.60 -13.97
C ARG A 105 2.74 17.24 -13.15
N LEU A 106 2.73 16.10 -12.48
CA LEU A 106 3.88 15.67 -11.70
C LEU A 106 5.08 15.41 -12.61
N ALA A 107 6.26 15.86 -12.18
CA ALA A 107 7.52 15.45 -12.77
C ALA A 107 8.57 15.28 -11.67
N VAL A 108 9.05 14.07 -11.46
CA VAL A 108 10.16 13.78 -10.54
C VAL A 108 11.48 13.80 -11.31
N LEU A 109 12.43 14.55 -10.78
CA LEU A 109 13.76 14.76 -11.35
C LEU A 109 14.77 14.27 -10.31
N TRP A 110 15.39 13.13 -10.57
CA TRP A 110 16.48 12.63 -9.75
C TRP A 110 17.74 13.45 -10.01
N ASP A 111 18.34 13.98 -8.95
CA ASP A 111 19.60 14.72 -9.07
C ASP A 111 20.68 13.81 -9.66
N THR A 112 21.55 14.36 -10.51
CA THR A 112 22.65 13.68 -11.23
C THR A 112 22.24 12.64 -12.28
N GLU A 113 20.94 12.46 -12.54
CA GLU A 113 20.46 11.57 -13.61
C GLU A 113 19.90 12.33 -14.81
N GLU A 114 20.40 12.03 -16.00
CA GLU A 114 19.79 12.48 -17.26
C GLU A 114 18.53 11.64 -17.55
N GLY A 115 17.44 11.95 -16.85
CA GLY A 115 16.13 11.35 -17.07
C GLY A 115 15.14 12.36 -17.65
N LEU A 116 14.67 12.14 -18.88
CA LEU A 116 13.42 12.74 -19.32
C LEU A 116 12.27 12.01 -18.61
N ASP A 117 11.56 12.71 -17.71
CA ASP A 117 10.48 12.09 -16.95
C ASP A 117 9.28 11.75 -17.86
N TYR A 118 9.32 10.51 -18.34
CA TYR A 118 8.24 9.79 -18.99
C TYR A 118 7.54 8.89 -17.95
N GLY A 119 7.31 9.36 -16.72
CA GLY A 119 6.54 8.67 -15.69
C GLY A 119 7.25 7.52 -14.96
N GLY A 120 8.35 6.98 -15.48
CA GLY A 120 9.19 5.98 -14.79
C GLY A 120 9.81 6.52 -13.50
N PRO A 121 10.57 7.63 -13.54
CA PRO A 121 11.14 8.27 -12.34
C PRO A 121 10.09 8.61 -11.28
N SER A 122 8.92 9.11 -11.70
CA SER A 122 7.82 9.41 -10.79
C SER A 122 7.25 8.17 -10.11
N ARG A 123 7.16 7.02 -10.81
CA ARG A 123 6.66 5.78 -10.23
C ARG A 123 7.65 5.18 -9.23
N GLU A 124 8.93 5.13 -9.60
CA GLU A 124 10.01 4.72 -8.71
C GLU A 124 10.03 5.58 -7.44
N PHE A 125 9.88 6.89 -7.58
CA PHE A 125 9.79 7.81 -6.45
C PHE A 125 8.68 7.44 -5.46
N PHE A 126 7.46 7.16 -5.93
CA PHE A 126 6.37 6.76 -5.04
C PHE A 126 6.61 5.40 -4.38
N PHE A 127 7.21 4.45 -5.10
CA PHE A 127 7.60 3.16 -4.55
C PHE A 127 8.64 3.31 -3.43
N LEU A 128 9.72 4.07 -3.68
CA LEU A 128 10.77 4.29 -2.68
C LEU A 128 10.25 5.11 -1.49
N LEU A 129 9.51 6.19 -1.78
CA LEU A 129 8.98 7.08 -0.76
C LEU A 129 7.96 6.37 0.13
N SER A 130 7.09 5.50 -0.40
CA SER A 130 6.13 4.78 0.45
C SER A 130 6.84 3.87 1.45
N ARG A 131 7.89 3.16 1.01
CA ARG A 131 8.66 2.28 1.89
C ARG A 131 9.40 3.04 2.98
N GLU A 132 9.92 4.23 2.67
CA GLU A 132 10.60 5.06 3.65
C GLU A 132 9.61 5.77 4.58
N LEU A 133 8.60 6.45 4.04
CA LEU A 133 7.64 7.26 4.80
C LEU A 133 6.79 6.44 5.77
N PHE A 134 6.33 5.25 5.37
CA PHE A 134 5.48 4.39 6.18
C PHE A 134 6.28 3.38 7.00
N ASN A 135 7.60 3.55 7.08
CA ASN A 135 8.47 2.69 7.85
C ASN A 135 8.24 2.89 9.36
N PRO A 136 7.92 1.83 10.14
CA PRO A 136 7.75 1.93 11.58
C PRO A 136 8.96 2.46 12.36
N TYR A 137 10.18 2.34 11.80
CA TYR A 137 11.39 2.86 12.43
C TYR A 137 11.35 4.38 12.72
N TYR A 138 10.53 5.14 12.00
CA TYR A 138 10.39 6.59 12.23
C TYR A 138 9.37 6.94 13.34
N GLY A 139 8.65 5.95 13.89
CA GLY A 139 7.69 6.14 14.98
C GLY A 139 6.39 6.85 14.62
N LEU A 140 6.21 7.24 13.35
CA LEU A 140 4.95 7.81 12.84
C LEU A 140 3.88 6.72 12.66
N PHE A 141 4.31 5.56 12.18
CA PHE A 141 3.48 4.41 11.89
C PHE A 141 3.99 3.18 12.64
N GLU A 142 3.16 2.15 12.76
CA GLU A 142 3.51 0.87 13.35
C GLU A 142 2.81 -0.27 12.60
N TYR A 143 3.32 -1.50 12.75
CA TYR A 143 2.60 -2.68 12.27
C TYR A 143 1.40 -2.96 13.17
N SER A 144 0.29 -3.38 12.57
CA SER A 144 -0.98 -3.55 13.29
C SER A 144 -1.08 -4.83 14.10
N ALA A 145 -0.34 -5.88 13.72
CA ALA A 145 -0.28 -7.16 14.41
C ALA A 145 1.01 -7.90 14.04
N ASN A 146 1.41 -8.85 14.89
CA ASN A 146 2.47 -9.80 14.56
C ASN A 146 2.02 -10.60 13.32
N ASP A 147 2.92 -10.77 12.34
CA ASP A 147 2.69 -11.50 11.08
C ASP A 147 1.76 -10.85 10.04
N THR A 148 1.19 -9.67 10.34
CA THR A 148 0.40 -8.89 9.37
C THR A 148 1.15 -7.61 9.03
N TYR A 149 1.72 -7.54 7.82
CA TYR A 149 2.49 -6.38 7.33
C TYR A 149 1.62 -5.14 7.01
N THR A 150 0.42 -5.04 7.57
CA THR A 150 -0.41 -3.84 7.46
C THR A 150 0.04 -2.79 8.46
N VAL A 151 0.01 -1.54 8.01
CA VAL A 151 0.52 -0.38 8.73
C VAL A 151 -0.64 0.46 9.28
N GLN A 152 -0.48 0.98 10.49
CA GLN A 152 -1.40 1.93 11.12
C GLN A 152 -0.65 3.12 11.73
N VAL A 153 -1.39 4.18 12.06
CA VAL A 153 -0.83 5.33 12.78
C VAL A 153 -0.39 4.87 14.16
N SER A 154 0.84 5.18 14.55
CA SER A 154 1.30 4.83 15.89
C SER A 154 0.77 5.84 16.92
N PRO A 155 0.21 5.41 18.06
CA PRO A 155 -0.07 6.30 19.18
C PRO A 155 1.19 7.02 19.71
N LEU A 156 2.37 6.39 19.56
CA LEU A 156 3.66 6.96 19.98
C LEU A 156 4.15 8.08 19.07
N SER A 157 3.53 8.26 17.90
CA SER A 157 3.83 9.38 17.00
C SER A 157 3.61 10.75 17.64
N ALA A 158 2.84 10.83 18.73
CA ALA A 158 2.68 12.04 19.53
C ALA A 158 4.02 12.57 20.11
N PHE A 159 5.04 11.70 20.22
CA PHE A 159 6.38 12.07 20.70
C PHE A 159 7.36 12.40 19.57
N VAL A 160 6.93 12.33 18.31
CA VAL A 160 7.75 12.68 17.15
C VAL A 160 7.64 14.19 16.90
N ASP A 161 8.78 14.86 16.74
CA ASP A 161 8.82 16.29 16.43
C ASP A 161 8.07 16.60 15.13
N ASN A 162 7.22 17.63 15.16
CA ASN A 162 6.39 18.06 14.03
C ASN A 162 5.51 16.94 13.45
N CYS A 163 5.05 16.00 14.29
CA CYS A 163 4.24 14.85 13.84
C CYS A 163 3.05 15.26 12.96
N HIS A 164 2.32 16.33 13.29
CA HIS A 164 1.19 16.81 12.49
C HIS A 164 1.59 17.19 11.06
N ASP A 165 2.76 17.80 10.86
CA ASP A 165 3.25 18.14 9.53
C ASP A 165 3.67 16.89 8.76
N TRP A 166 4.26 15.90 9.44
CA TRP A 166 4.55 14.59 8.86
C TRP A 166 3.28 13.86 8.42
N PHE A 167 2.25 13.82 9.26
CA PHE A 167 0.97 13.21 8.88
C PHE A 167 0.30 13.97 7.74
N ARG A 168 0.32 15.30 7.76
CA ARG A 168 -0.17 16.13 6.64
C ARG A 168 0.61 15.85 5.36
N PHE A 169 1.92 15.66 5.45
CA PHE A 169 2.76 15.23 4.33
C PHE A 169 2.35 13.85 3.81
N SER A 170 2.18 12.85 4.69
CA SER A 170 1.69 11.51 4.32
C SER A 170 0.34 11.57 3.61
N GLY A 171 -0.59 12.39 4.10
CA GLY A 171 -1.87 12.64 3.45
C GLY A 171 -1.70 13.19 2.04
N ARG A 172 -0.83 14.20 1.86
CA ARG A 172 -0.54 14.77 0.53
C ARG A 172 0.09 13.74 -0.41
N VAL A 173 1.00 12.89 0.07
CA VAL A 173 1.62 11.81 -0.72
C VAL A 173 0.54 10.81 -1.19
N LEU A 174 -0.33 10.34 -0.30
CA LEU A 174 -1.46 9.46 -0.64
C LEU A 174 -2.38 10.10 -1.69
N GLY A 175 -2.67 11.39 -1.54
CA GLY A 175 -3.52 12.13 -2.48
C GLY A 175 -2.87 12.31 -3.86
N LEU A 176 -1.56 12.57 -3.90
CA LEU A 176 -0.81 12.70 -5.16
C LEU A 176 -0.71 11.36 -5.88
N ALA A 177 -0.45 10.27 -5.15
CA ALA A 177 -0.44 8.92 -5.68
C ALA A 177 -1.80 8.59 -6.33
N LEU A 178 -2.90 8.90 -5.65
CA LEU A 178 -4.26 8.72 -6.17
C LEU A 178 -4.54 9.56 -7.42
N VAL A 179 -4.21 10.86 -7.41
CA VAL A 179 -4.46 11.76 -8.56
C VAL A 179 -3.68 11.33 -9.80
N HIS A 180 -2.43 10.91 -9.61
CA HIS A 180 -1.52 10.56 -10.70
C HIS A 180 -1.50 9.07 -11.05
N GLN A 181 -2.29 8.25 -10.36
CA GLN A 181 -2.43 6.81 -10.59
C GLN A 181 -1.11 6.05 -10.38
N TYR A 182 -0.35 6.45 -9.36
CA TYR A 182 0.82 5.72 -8.90
C TYR A 182 0.43 4.83 -7.72
N LEU A 183 0.92 3.60 -7.73
CA LEU A 183 0.70 2.64 -6.66
C LEU A 183 1.77 2.83 -5.58
N LEU A 184 1.38 2.64 -4.33
CA LEU A 184 2.27 2.65 -3.17
C LEU A 184 2.57 1.23 -2.72
N ASP A 185 3.81 1.00 -2.32
CA ASP A 185 4.23 -0.25 -1.67
C ASP A 185 4.03 -0.13 -0.16
N ALA A 186 2.77 0.05 0.24
CA ALA A 186 2.33 0.13 1.62
C ALA A 186 0.86 -0.30 1.72
N PHE A 187 0.58 -1.24 2.63
CA PHE A 187 -0.75 -1.73 2.91
C PHE A 187 -1.19 -1.21 4.27
N PHE A 188 -2.35 -0.57 4.35
CA PHE A 188 -2.85 0.00 5.61
C PHE A 188 -3.99 -0.83 6.18
N THR A 189 -4.28 -0.64 7.46
CA THR A 189 -5.43 -1.27 8.08
C THR A 189 -6.75 -0.71 7.52
N ARG A 190 -7.82 -1.51 7.57
CA ARG A 190 -9.15 -1.05 7.10
C ARG A 190 -9.63 0.24 7.80
N PRO A 191 -9.46 0.43 9.13
CA PRO A 191 -9.74 1.71 9.79
C PRO A 191 -9.01 2.90 9.18
N PHE A 192 -7.77 2.73 8.71
CA PHE A 192 -7.00 3.79 8.08
C PHE A 192 -7.69 4.31 6.81
N TYR A 193 -8.10 3.40 5.91
CA TYR A 193 -8.85 3.77 4.71
C TYR A 193 -10.24 4.33 5.03
N LYS A 194 -10.91 3.81 6.07
CA LYS A 194 -12.16 4.39 6.56
C LYS A 194 -11.99 5.82 7.06
N ALA A 195 -10.89 6.13 7.76
CA ALA A 195 -10.59 7.48 8.21
C ALA A 195 -10.41 8.45 7.04
N LEU A 196 -9.66 8.05 6.00
CA LEU A 196 -9.51 8.81 4.75
C LEU A 196 -10.85 9.11 4.05
N LEU A 197 -11.81 8.20 4.15
CA LEU A 197 -13.15 8.33 3.57
C LEU A 197 -14.18 8.95 4.52
N ARG A 198 -13.79 9.27 5.77
CA ARG A 198 -14.69 9.70 6.86
C ARG A 198 -15.85 8.71 7.09
N LEU A 199 -15.57 7.42 6.96
CA LEU A 199 -16.53 6.35 7.20
C LEU A 199 -16.50 5.91 8.68
N PRO A 200 -17.64 5.49 9.24
CA PRO A 200 -17.68 4.96 10.60
C PRO A 200 -16.96 3.61 10.69
N VAL A 201 -16.26 3.43 11.81
CA VAL A 201 -15.70 2.14 12.19
C VAL A 201 -16.79 1.18 12.67
N ALA A 202 -16.51 -0.11 12.56
CA ALA A 202 -17.43 -1.20 12.90
C ALA A 202 -16.69 -2.30 13.67
N LEU A 203 -17.46 -3.17 14.33
CA LEU A 203 -16.91 -4.28 15.12
C LEU A 203 -16.02 -5.21 14.28
N SER A 204 -16.36 -5.43 13.00
CA SER A 204 -15.56 -6.25 12.08
C SER A 204 -14.22 -5.62 11.72
N ASP A 205 -13.99 -4.33 11.98
CA ASP A 205 -12.67 -3.74 11.76
C ASP A 205 -11.67 -4.11 12.87
N LEU A 206 -12.15 -4.63 14.01
CA LEU A 206 -11.31 -5.11 15.12
C LEU A 206 -10.83 -6.54 14.92
N GLU A 207 -11.51 -7.35 14.10
CA GLU A 207 -11.24 -8.80 13.97
C GLU A 207 -9.77 -9.09 13.63
N SER A 208 -9.19 -8.30 12.71
CA SER A 208 -7.80 -8.45 12.27
C SER A 208 -6.78 -7.69 13.13
N LEU A 209 -7.24 -6.84 14.05
CA LEU A 209 -6.37 -5.95 14.86
C LEU A 209 -6.27 -6.44 16.31
N ASP A 210 -7.37 -6.95 16.84
CA ASP A 210 -7.52 -7.40 18.21
C ASP A 210 -8.70 -8.39 18.28
N ASN A 211 -8.43 -9.64 17.93
CA ASN A 211 -9.44 -10.69 17.88
C ASN A 211 -10.06 -11.00 19.25
N GLU A 212 -9.28 -10.90 20.34
CA GLU A 212 -9.79 -11.14 21.69
C GLU A 212 -10.80 -10.07 22.12
N PHE A 213 -10.46 -8.79 21.89
CA PHE A 213 -11.37 -7.69 22.15
C PHE A 213 -12.59 -7.72 21.23
N HIS A 214 -12.39 -8.10 19.96
CA HIS A 214 -13.48 -8.34 19.01
C HIS A 214 -14.46 -9.38 19.53
N GLN A 215 -13.98 -10.56 19.97
CA GLN A 215 -14.83 -11.62 20.52
C GLN A 215 -15.59 -11.18 21.77
N SER A 216 -14.94 -10.41 22.64
CA SER A 216 -15.56 -9.86 23.85
C SER A 216 -16.73 -8.93 23.52
N LEU A 217 -16.54 -7.98 22.59
CA LEU A 217 -17.60 -7.07 22.17
C LEU A 217 -18.68 -7.79 21.35
N GLN A 218 -18.31 -8.81 20.57
CA GLN A 218 -19.26 -9.65 19.85
C GLN A 218 -20.16 -10.42 20.81
N TRP A 219 -19.61 -10.96 21.90
CA TRP A 219 -20.39 -11.64 22.92
C TRP A 219 -21.42 -10.70 23.56
N ILE A 220 -21.02 -9.48 23.94
CA ILE A 220 -21.94 -8.45 24.49
C ILE A 220 -23.05 -8.09 23.48
N ARG A 221 -22.71 -8.04 22.19
CA ARG A 221 -23.68 -7.74 21.12
C ARG A 221 -24.73 -8.85 20.98
N ASP A 222 -24.28 -10.10 21.00
CA ASP A 222 -25.09 -11.25 20.58
C ASP A 222 -25.81 -11.93 21.77
N ASN A 223 -25.44 -11.62 23.01
CA ASN A 223 -26.07 -12.17 24.22
C ASN A 223 -26.93 -11.12 24.94
N ASP A 224 -27.90 -11.61 25.72
CA ASP A 224 -28.69 -10.81 26.65
C ASP A 224 -27.88 -10.57 27.92
N ILE A 225 -27.56 -9.30 28.19
CA ILE A 225 -26.82 -8.88 29.39
C ILE A 225 -27.75 -8.45 30.53
N GLY A 226 -29.07 -8.54 30.35
CA GLY A 226 -30.08 -8.17 31.34
C GLY A 226 -29.93 -6.74 31.85
N THR A 227 -29.80 -6.59 33.17
CA THR A 227 -29.55 -5.28 33.81
C THR A 227 -28.09 -4.83 33.69
N GLY A 228 -27.19 -5.73 33.27
CA GLY A 228 -25.76 -5.53 33.09
C GLY A 228 -24.95 -5.30 34.37
N VAL A 229 -25.60 -5.40 35.54
CA VAL A 229 -24.95 -5.29 36.85
C VAL A 229 -23.90 -6.38 37.03
N ASP A 230 -24.17 -7.60 36.59
CA ASP A 230 -23.28 -8.76 36.74
C ASP A 230 -21.96 -8.62 35.96
N LEU A 231 -21.97 -7.86 34.86
CA LEU A 231 -20.77 -7.59 34.06
C LEU A 231 -19.97 -6.38 34.58
N GLY A 232 -20.55 -5.56 35.47
CA GLY A 232 -19.90 -4.37 36.01
C GLY A 232 -19.51 -3.32 34.96
N LEU A 233 -20.09 -3.37 33.76
CA LEU A 233 -19.72 -2.49 32.65
C LEU A 233 -20.35 -1.11 32.81
N THR A 234 -19.54 -0.07 32.58
CA THR A 234 -19.98 1.32 32.52
C THR A 234 -19.47 1.96 31.24
N PHE A 235 -19.88 3.20 30.93
CA PHE A 235 -19.32 3.96 29.81
C PHE A 235 -17.97 4.60 30.18
N CYS A 236 -17.09 3.82 30.79
CA CYS A 236 -15.76 4.20 31.21
C CYS A 236 -14.75 3.13 30.78
N VAL A 237 -13.55 3.56 30.42
CA VAL A 237 -12.44 2.69 30.03
C VAL A 237 -11.22 3.00 30.88
N THR A 238 -10.38 2.00 31.06
CA THR A 238 -9.12 2.11 31.77
C THR A 238 -7.99 2.07 30.75
N GLU A 239 -7.16 3.11 30.73
CA GLU A 239 -6.02 3.26 29.84
C GLU A 239 -4.73 3.25 30.68
N GLU A 240 -3.71 2.52 30.22
CA GLU A 240 -2.36 2.68 30.75
C GLU A 240 -1.58 3.64 29.85
N LEU A 241 -1.24 4.81 30.41
CA LEU A 241 -0.49 5.86 29.72
C LEU A 241 0.80 6.10 30.49
N LEU A 242 1.95 5.76 29.88
CA LEU A 242 3.29 5.95 30.48
C LEU A 242 3.41 5.32 31.88
N GLY A 243 2.88 4.10 32.05
CA GLY A 243 2.87 3.37 33.33
C GLY A 243 1.86 3.87 34.36
N ARG A 244 0.97 4.81 33.99
CA ARG A 244 -0.12 5.29 34.84
C ARG A 244 -1.46 4.81 34.33
N VAL A 245 -2.23 4.21 35.22
CA VAL A 245 -3.60 3.79 34.95
C VAL A 245 -4.53 5.01 35.09
N VAL A 246 -5.23 5.37 34.01
CA VAL A 246 -6.16 6.50 33.93
C VAL A 246 -7.53 5.99 33.52
N GLU A 247 -8.57 6.42 34.22
CA GLU A 247 -9.96 6.19 33.81
C GLU A 247 -10.43 7.31 32.89
N ARG A 248 -11.09 6.94 31.78
CA ARG A 248 -11.65 7.89 30.82
C ARG A 248 -13.10 7.54 30.52
N GLU A 249 -13.98 8.53 30.64
CA GLU A 249 -15.37 8.35 30.25
C GLU A 249 -15.53 8.38 28.71
N LEU A 250 -16.30 7.42 28.18
CA LEU A 250 -16.67 7.35 26.76
C LEU A 250 -17.75 8.37 26.37
N LYS A 251 -18.46 8.92 27.37
CA LYS A 251 -19.45 9.98 27.27
C LYS A 251 -19.56 10.72 28.61
N PRO A 252 -20.04 11.97 28.65
CA PRO A 252 -20.24 12.70 29.90
C PRO A 252 -21.11 11.93 30.90
N GLY A 253 -20.62 11.75 32.13
CA GLY A 253 -21.30 11.01 33.20
C GLY A 253 -21.30 9.48 33.00
N GLY A 254 -20.47 8.99 32.07
CA GLY A 254 -20.42 7.59 31.68
C GLY A 254 -19.98 6.64 32.79
N LYS A 255 -19.18 7.10 33.75
CA LYS A 255 -18.72 6.30 34.89
C LYS A 255 -19.86 5.81 35.77
N ASN A 256 -20.94 6.59 35.88
CA ASN A 256 -22.10 6.25 36.71
C ASN A 256 -23.23 5.60 35.89
N LEU A 257 -23.01 5.33 34.60
CA LEU A 257 -24.01 4.76 33.70
C LEU A 257 -23.70 3.30 33.42
N ILE A 258 -24.45 2.41 34.06
CA ILE A 258 -24.35 0.96 33.85
C ILE A 258 -24.82 0.61 32.42
N VAL A 259 -24.04 -0.23 31.76
CA VAL A 259 -24.37 -0.78 30.44
C VAL A 259 -25.43 -1.87 30.62
N ASN A 260 -26.52 -1.81 29.86
CA ASN A 260 -27.64 -2.74 29.88
C ASN A 260 -28.23 -2.91 28.47
N GLU A 261 -29.21 -3.78 28.30
CA GLU A 261 -29.82 -4.03 26.98
C GLU A 261 -30.30 -2.78 26.23
N LYS A 262 -30.77 -1.74 26.94
CA LYS A 262 -31.28 -0.51 26.29
C LYS A 262 -30.17 0.37 25.72
N ASN A 263 -28.97 0.32 26.32
CA ASN A 263 -27.86 1.20 25.94
C ASN A 263 -26.63 0.44 25.38
N LYS A 264 -26.65 -0.90 25.34
CA LYS A 264 -25.52 -1.72 24.89
C LYS A 264 -25.03 -1.37 23.48
N LYS A 265 -25.93 -1.00 22.57
CA LYS A 265 -25.56 -0.56 21.23
C LYS A 265 -24.68 0.70 21.25
N GLU A 266 -25.06 1.70 22.04
CA GLU A 266 -24.27 2.94 22.18
C GLU A 266 -22.92 2.65 22.85
N TYR A 267 -22.90 1.76 23.84
CA TYR A 267 -21.67 1.32 24.49
C TYR A 267 -20.71 0.68 23.48
N LEU A 268 -21.20 -0.28 22.67
CA LEU A 268 -20.39 -0.94 21.64
C LEU A 268 -19.84 0.06 20.62
N GLU A 269 -20.67 0.97 20.10
CA GLU A 269 -20.23 2.00 19.14
C GLU A 269 -19.10 2.88 19.71
N ARG A 270 -19.23 3.32 20.97
CA ARG A 270 -18.21 4.13 21.63
C ARG A 270 -16.94 3.34 21.94
N MET A 271 -17.09 2.09 22.35
CA MET A 271 -15.97 1.23 22.70
C MET A 271 -15.12 0.87 21.47
N ILE A 272 -15.77 0.55 20.34
CA ILE A 272 -15.09 0.29 19.06
C ILE A 272 -14.35 1.55 18.60
N LYS A 273 -15.03 2.70 18.62
CA LYS A 273 -14.42 3.98 18.25
C LYS A 273 -13.21 4.30 19.12
N TRP A 274 -13.35 4.16 20.43
CA TRP A 274 -12.25 4.36 21.35
C TRP A 274 -11.08 3.42 21.08
N ARG A 275 -11.31 2.11 20.91
CA ARG A 275 -10.24 1.13 20.69
C ARG A 275 -9.41 1.46 19.46
N LEU A 276 -10.06 1.91 18.38
CA LEU A 276 -9.42 2.17 17.08
C LEU A 276 -8.81 3.57 16.96
N GLU A 277 -9.35 4.57 17.67
CA GLU A 277 -8.92 5.97 17.51
C GLU A 277 -8.09 6.50 18.69
N ARG A 278 -8.00 5.78 19.82
CA ARG A 278 -7.28 6.26 21.01
C ARG A 278 -5.82 6.58 20.68
N GLY A 279 -5.36 7.76 21.09
CA GLY A 279 -3.99 8.23 20.91
C GLY A 279 -3.62 8.66 19.49
N VAL A 280 -4.52 8.55 18.50
CA VAL A 280 -4.19 8.82 17.08
C VAL A 280 -5.12 9.81 16.38
N GLN A 281 -6.10 10.38 17.09
CA GLN A 281 -7.14 11.25 16.50
C GLN A 281 -6.55 12.48 15.79
N GLU A 282 -5.65 13.22 16.44
CA GLU A 282 -5.10 14.47 15.88
C GLU A 282 -4.13 14.21 14.71
N GLN A 283 -3.39 13.11 14.80
CA GLN A 283 -2.51 12.61 13.75
C GLN A 283 -3.32 12.20 12.52
N THR A 284 -4.38 11.43 12.74
CA THR A 284 -5.32 11.01 11.70
C THR A 284 -5.99 12.22 11.06
N GLU A 285 -6.41 13.21 11.83
CA GLU A 285 -6.99 14.45 11.28
C GLU A 285 -6.00 15.21 10.40
N SER A 286 -4.74 15.31 10.84
CA SER A 286 -3.67 15.94 10.06
C SER A 286 -3.41 15.21 8.73
N LEU A 287 -3.44 13.87 8.77
CA LEU A 287 -3.33 13.01 7.59
C LEU A 287 -4.51 13.21 6.63
N VAL A 288 -5.75 13.15 7.12
CA VAL A 288 -6.93 13.35 6.28
C VAL A 288 -6.98 14.76 5.71
N ARG A 289 -6.56 15.78 6.48
CA ARG A 289 -6.41 17.15 5.98
C ARG A 289 -5.43 17.21 4.82
N GLY A 290 -4.25 16.61 4.96
CA GLY A 290 -3.25 16.55 3.89
C GLY A 290 -3.79 15.88 2.62
N PHE A 291 -4.51 14.78 2.79
CA PHE A 291 -5.15 14.06 1.69
C PHE A 291 -6.18 14.93 0.96
N TYR A 292 -7.06 15.62 1.70
CA TYR A 292 -8.09 16.48 1.12
C TYR A 292 -7.60 17.83 0.57
N GLU A 293 -6.36 18.22 0.87
CA GLU A 293 -5.70 19.31 0.15
C GLU A 293 -5.40 18.91 -1.30
N VAL A 294 -5.18 17.62 -1.59
CA VAL A 294 -4.83 17.11 -2.91
C VAL A 294 -6.02 16.53 -3.67
N VAL A 295 -6.98 15.89 -3.01
CA VAL A 295 -8.18 15.32 -3.64
C VAL A 295 -9.46 15.75 -2.93
N ASP A 296 -10.46 16.20 -3.68
CA ASP A 296 -11.77 16.56 -3.10
C ASP A 296 -12.45 15.34 -2.48
N SER A 297 -12.87 15.44 -1.21
CA SER A 297 -13.53 14.37 -0.47
C SER A 297 -14.77 13.82 -1.19
N ARG A 298 -15.51 14.67 -1.92
CA ARG A 298 -16.71 14.28 -2.69
C ARG A 298 -16.38 13.41 -3.90
N LEU A 299 -15.14 13.46 -4.39
CA LEU A 299 -14.71 12.63 -5.50
C LEU A 299 -14.32 11.25 -5.00
N VAL A 300 -13.56 11.19 -3.90
CA VAL A 300 -13.06 9.91 -3.36
C VAL A 300 -14.14 9.11 -2.62
N SER A 301 -15.20 9.77 -2.11
CA SER A 301 -16.30 9.12 -1.37
C SER A 301 -17.16 8.16 -2.19
N VAL A 302 -16.82 7.93 -3.47
CA VAL A 302 -17.46 6.90 -4.30
C VAL A 302 -16.96 5.49 -3.98
N PHE A 303 -15.80 5.40 -3.34
CA PHE A 303 -15.18 4.14 -2.94
C PHE A 303 -15.54 3.79 -1.51
N ASP A 304 -15.67 2.49 -1.23
CA ASP A 304 -15.51 1.98 0.14
C ASP A 304 -14.03 1.80 0.52
N ALA A 305 -13.77 1.37 1.77
CA ALA A 305 -12.41 1.22 2.30
C ALA A 305 -11.56 0.20 1.53
N ARG A 306 -12.16 -0.92 1.10
CA ARG A 306 -11.47 -1.98 0.34
C ARG A 306 -11.21 -1.52 -1.09
N GLU A 307 -12.18 -0.84 -1.69
CA GLU A 307 -12.03 -0.24 -3.00
C GLU A 307 -10.90 0.81 -3.00
N LEU A 308 -10.83 1.69 -1.99
CA LEU A 308 -9.76 2.69 -1.88
C LEU A 308 -8.37 2.05 -1.67
N GLU A 309 -8.27 0.98 -0.88
CA GLU A 309 -7.06 0.18 -0.74
C GLU A 309 -6.55 -0.29 -2.11
N LEU A 310 -7.43 -0.90 -2.90
CA LEU A 310 -7.09 -1.40 -4.24
C LEU A 310 -6.64 -0.28 -5.19
N VAL A 311 -7.18 0.93 -5.06
CA VAL A 311 -6.75 2.07 -5.88
C VAL A 311 -5.37 2.59 -5.47
N ILE A 312 -5.03 2.55 -4.17
CA ILE A 312 -3.76 3.09 -3.64
C ILE A 312 -2.62 2.07 -3.72
N ALA A 313 -2.86 0.83 -3.29
CA ALA A 313 -1.82 -0.18 -3.14
C ALA A 313 -1.81 -1.22 -4.28
N GLY A 314 -2.90 -1.34 -5.04
CA GLY A 314 -3.04 -2.37 -6.06
C GLY A 314 -3.18 -3.77 -5.46
N THR A 315 -2.75 -4.80 -6.20
CA THR A 315 -2.73 -6.19 -5.75
C THR A 315 -1.30 -6.72 -5.70
N ALA A 316 -0.99 -7.52 -4.67
CA ALA A 316 0.33 -8.14 -4.47
C ALA A 316 0.43 -9.58 -5.02
N GLU A 317 -0.68 -10.22 -5.39
CA GLU A 317 -0.67 -11.57 -5.96
C GLU A 317 -0.59 -11.49 -7.49
N ILE A 318 0.44 -12.12 -8.08
CA ILE A 318 0.64 -12.14 -9.53
C ILE A 318 -0.08 -13.35 -10.14
N ASP A 319 -1.11 -13.07 -10.94
CA ASP A 319 -1.66 -14.02 -11.90
C ASP A 319 -0.75 -14.09 -13.13
N THR A 320 0.02 -15.18 -13.25
CA THR A 320 0.97 -15.39 -14.34
C THR A 320 0.27 -15.57 -15.70
N ASN A 321 -0.96 -16.08 -15.71
CA ASN A 321 -1.73 -16.23 -16.94
C ASN A 321 -2.19 -14.87 -17.45
N ASP A 322 -2.72 -14.02 -16.56
CA ASP A 322 -3.08 -12.65 -16.91
C ASP A 322 -1.86 -11.85 -17.40
N TRP A 323 -0.70 -12.01 -16.75
CA TRP A 323 0.55 -11.38 -17.18
C TRP A 323 0.92 -11.79 -18.60
N ARG A 324 0.94 -13.09 -18.90
CA ARG A 324 1.28 -13.60 -20.22
C ARG A 324 0.29 -13.16 -21.30
N LEU A 325 -1.01 -13.23 -21.02
CA LEU A 325 -2.06 -12.82 -21.95
C LEU A 325 -1.98 -11.34 -22.32
N ASN A 326 -1.48 -10.49 -21.43
CA ASN A 326 -1.36 -9.05 -21.63
C ASN A 326 0.07 -8.59 -21.99
N THR A 327 0.96 -9.50 -22.36
CA THR A 327 2.33 -9.18 -22.77
C THR A 327 2.45 -8.94 -24.28
N GLU A 328 3.11 -7.84 -24.66
CA GLU A 328 3.50 -7.55 -26.04
C GLU A 328 4.91 -8.07 -26.34
N TYR A 329 5.11 -8.67 -27.51
CA TYR A 329 6.42 -9.12 -27.97
C TYR A 329 6.92 -8.30 -29.16
N ARG A 330 8.23 -8.01 -29.22
CA ARG A 330 8.85 -7.19 -30.28
C ARG A 330 10.14 -7.78 -30.82
N SER A 331 10.57 -7.26 -31.97
CA SER A 331 11.89 -7.53 -32.56
C SER A 331 12.12 -9.02 -32.87
N GLY A 332 11.06 -9.71 -33.31
CA GLY A 332 11.07 -11.12 -33.70
C GLY A 332 10.68 -12.09 -32.59
N TYR A 333 10.46 -11.63 -31.36
CA TYR A 333 9.78 -12.43 -30.34
C TYR A 333 8.26 -12.46 -30.57
N HIS A 334 7.68 -13.60 -30.19
CA HIS A 334 6.24 -13.85 -30.15
C HIS A 334 5.99 -14.97 -29.10
N ASP A 335 4.74 -15.22 -28.72
CA ASP A 335 4.41 -16.12 -27.61
C ASP A 335 4.96 -17.56 -27.79
N ASN A 336 4.98 -18.04 -29.04
CA ASN A 336 5.54 -19.36 -29.40
C ASN A 336 7.06 -19.38 -29.61
N HIS A 337 7.78 -18.27 -29.44
CA HIS A 337 9.22 -18.24 -29.64
C HIS A 337 9.92 -18.98 -28.48
N GLN A 338 10.92 -19.81 -28.77
CA GLN A 338 11.54 -20.70 -27.76
C GLN A 338 12.01 -19.97 -26.49
N VAL A 339 12.70 -18.83 -26.65
CA VAL A 339 13.16 -17.99 -25.52
C VAL A 339 11.98 -17.43 -24.69
N ILE A 340 10.84 -17.14 -25.32
CA ILE A 340 9.64 -16.63 -24.61
C ILE A 340 8.94 -17.76 -23.85
N ILE A 341 8.88 -18.96 -24.44
CA ILE A 341 8.39 -20.15 -23.72
C ILE A 341 9.25 -20.39 -22.48
N TRP A 342 10.57 -20.33 -22.61
CA TRP A 342 11.51 -20.45 -21.48
C TRP A 342 11.34 -19.33 -20.45
N PHE A 343 11.13 -18.08 -20.90
CA PHE A 343 10.84 -16.96 -20.00
C PHE A 343 9.64 -17.29 -19.11
N TRP A 344 8.51 -17.70 -19.67
CA TRP A 344 7.32 -18.01 -18.86
C TRP A 344 7.49 -19.25 -17.98
N GLN A 345 8.22 -20.26 -18.41
CA GLN A 345 8.59 -21.40 -17.55
C GLN A 345 9.45 -20.94 -16.36
N VAL A 346 10.34 -19.97 -16.56
CA VAL A 346 11.11 -19.35 -15.47
C VAL A 346 10.20 -18.55 -14.53
N ILE A 347 9.23 -17.79 -15.07
CA ILE A 347 8.26 -17.05 -14.24
C ILE A 347 7.40 -18.00 -13.39
N GLU A 348 6.98 -19.14 -13.94
CA GLU A 348 6.26 -20.17 -13.20
C GLU A 348 7.11 -20.76 -12.06
N ARG A 349 8.42 -20.90 -12.26
CA ARG A 349 9.38 -21.35 -11.22
C ARG A 349 9.67 -20.30 -10.16
N PHE A 350 9.53 -19.01 -10.46
CA PHE A 350 9.75 -17.94 -9.49
C PHE A 350 8.69 -17.97 -8.38
N SER A 351 9.12 -17.64 -7.15
CA SER A 351 8.19 -17.33 -6.06
C SER A 351 7.40 -16.05 -6.37
N ASN A 352 6.27 -15.82 -5.70
CA ASN A 352 5.52 -14.57 -5.90
C ASN A 352 6.39 -13.33 -5.61
N GLU A 353 7.26 -13.40 -4.61
CA GLU A 353 8.22 -12.33 -4.30
C GLU A 353 9.18 -12.06 -5.47
N GLN A 354 9.78 -13.10 -6.06
CA GLN A 354 10.66 -12.96 -7.23
C GLN A 354 9.92 -12.39 -8.44
N ARG A 355 8.65 -12.77 -8.63
CA ARG A 355 7.79 -12.20 -9.68
C ARG A 355 7.51 -10.72 -9.45
N LEU A 356 7.23 -10.31 -8.21
CA LEU A 356 7.02 -8.90 -7.83
C LEU A 356 8.28 -8.07 -8.04
N ARG A 357 9.46 -8.61 -7.69
CA ARG A 357 10.73 -7.94 -7.95
C ARG A 357 11.03 -7.80 -9.44
N LEU A 358 10.72 -8.81 -10.26
CA LEU A 358 10.84 -8.68 -11.72
C LEU A 358 9.87 -7.62 -12.26
N LEU A 359 8.64 -7.57 -11.75
CA LEU A 359 7.68 -6.55 -12.11
C LEU A 359 8.22 -5.15 -11.77
N GLN A 360 8.80 -4.99 -10.58
CA GLN A 360 9.45 -3.76 -10.15
C GLN A 360 10.65 -3.40 -11.02
N PHE A 361 11.49 -4.36 -11.39
CA PHE A 361 12.61 -4.14 -12.30
C PHE A 361 12.13 -3.57 -13.64
N VAL A 362 11.07 -4.14 -14.22
CA VAL A 362 10.60 -3.76 -15.56
C VAL A 362 9.69 -2.54 -15.56
N THR A 363 8.96 -2.30 -14.48
CA THR A 363 7.92 -1.25 -14.43
C THR A 363 8.24 -0.14 -13.45
N GLY A 364 9.11 -0.35 -12.46
CA GLY A 364 9.38 0.61 -11.38
C GLY A 364 8.39 0.53 -10.19
N THR A 365 7.50 -0.48 -10.17
CA THR A 365 6.63 -0.78 -9.02
C THR A 365 6.43 -2.28 -8.86
N SER A 366 6.34 -2.76 -7.63
CA SER A 366 5.97 -4.13 -7.29
C SER A 366 4.46 -4.37 -7.36
N SER A 367 3.63 -3.33 -7.43
CA SER A 367 2.18 -3.45 -7.37
C SER A 367 1.53 -3.55 -8.75
N ILE A 368 0.48 -4.37 -8.85
CA ILE A 368 -0.33 -4.51 -10.07
C ILE A 368 -1.62 -3.71 -9.91
N PRO A 369 -2.08 -2.97 -10.94
CA PRO A 369 -3.43 -2.41 -10.93
C PRO A 369 -4.47 -3.50 -10.67
N TYR A 370 -5.54 -3.19 -9.94
CA TYR A 370 -6.58 -4.17 -9.65
C TYR A 370 -7.22 -4.76 -10.92
N GLU A 371 -7.32 -3.98 -12.00
CA GLU A 371 -7.84 -4.49 -13.28
C GLU A 371 -6.91 -5.50 -13.97
N GLY A 372 -5.72 -5.75 -13.40
CA GLY A 372 -4.72 -6.70 -13.89
C GLY A 372 -3.68 -6.08 -14.83
N PHE A 373 -2.90 -6.94 -15.48
CA PHE A 373 -1.79 -6.54 -16.37
C PHE A 373 -2.26 -5.78 -17.60
N SER A 374 -3.53 -5.93 -17.99
CA SER A 374 -4.16 -5.19 -19.08
C SER A 374 -4.21 -3.66 -18.83
N ALA A 375 -4.23 -3.26 -17.56
CA ALA A 375 -4.36 -1.87 -17.13
C ALA A 375 -3.03 -1.25 -16.68
N LEU A 376 -1.90 -1.93 -16.89
CA LEU A 376 -0.58 -1.34 -16.68
C LEU A 376 -0.49 0.00 -17.42
N ARG A 377 0.16 0.96 -16.77
CA ARG A 377 0.39 2.31 -17.31
C ARG A 377 1.86 2.53 -17.56
N GLY A 378 2.16 3.38 -18.52
CA GLY A 378 3.48 3.92 -18.80
C GLY A 378 3.43 5.45 -18.77
N SER A 379 4.41 6.06 -19.41
CA SER A 379 4.61 7.51 -19.51
C SER A 379 3.43 8.34 -19.99
N THR A 380 2.67 7.79 -20.93
CA THR A 380 1.65 8.49 -21.71
C THR A 380 0.28 7.83 -21.57
N GLY A 381 0.04 7.13 -20.46
CA GLY A 381 -1.21 6.43 -20.19
C GLY A 381 -1.08 4.90 -20.27
N PRO A 382 -2.14 4.18 -20.66
CA PRO A 382 -2.13 2.70 -20.72
C PRO A 382 -0.98 2.16 -21.56
N ARG A 383 -0.22 1.23 -20.99
CA ARG A 383 0.95 0.60 -21.63
C ARG A 383 1.15 -0.81 -21.09
N ARG A 384 1.02 -1.80 -21.97
CA ARG A 384 1.22 -3.21 -21.64
C ARG A 384 2.68 -3.50 -21.30
N PHE A 385 2.88 -4.58 -20.55
CA PHE A 385 4.19 -5.19 -20.38
C PHE A 385 4.73 -5.64 -21.74
N CYS A 386 6.01 -5.39 -22.01
CA CYS A 386 6.60 -5.66 -23.31
C CYS A 386 7.93 -6.41 -23.17
N ILE A 387 8.13 -7.46 -23.95
CA ILE A 387 9.42 -8.15 -24.08
C ILE A 387 9.95 -7.91 -25.49
N GLU A 388 11.13 -7.29 -25.57
CA GLU A 388 11.81 -6.99 -26.83
C GLU A 388 13.09 -7.79 -26.94
N LYS A 389 13.28 -8.49 -28.08
CA LYS A 389 14.55 -9.17 -28.37
C LYS A 389 15.65 -8.14 -28.55
N TRP A 390 16.63 -8.14 -27.64
CA TRP A 390 17.72 -7.18 -27.67
C TRP A 390 18.99 -7.72 -27.00
N GLY A 391 20.16 -7.34 -27.51
CA GLY A 391 21.45 -7.66 -26.90
C GLY A 391 22.04 -9.00 -27.34
N LYS A 392 23.18 -9.35 -26.73
CA LYS A 392 23.93 -10.59 -26.99
C LYS A 392 23.56 -11.66 -25.96
N PRO A 393 23.65 -12.97 -26.28
CA PRO A 393 23.25 -14.05 -25.37
C PRO A 393 23.95 -14.09 -23.99
N ASN A 394 25.07 -13.37 -23.82
CA ASN A 394 25.79 -13.31 -22.54
C ASN A 394 25.51 -12.03 -21.74
N ALA A 395 24.76 -11.08 -22.31
CA ALA A 395 24.41 -9.83 -21.65
C ALA A 395 23.33 -10.07 -20.58
N LEU A 396 23.25 -9.19 -19.58
CA LEU A 396 22.11 -9.13 -18.67
C LEU A 396 20.89 -8.52 -19.37
N PRO A 397 19.66 -8.91 -18.97
CA PRO A 397 18.47 -8.22 -19.43
C PRO A 397 18.47 -6.77 -18.91
N ARG A 398 17.79 -5.88 -19.63
CA ARG A 398 17.66 -4.46 -19.26
C ARG A 398 16.19 -4.07 -19.21
N ALA A 399 15.86 -3.07 -18.41
CA ALA A 399 14.51 -2.57 -18.31
C ALA A 399 14.41 -1.10 -18.73
N HIS A 400 13.27 -0.76 -19.32
CA HIS A 400 12.85 0.61 -19.58
C HIS A 400 11.51 0.85 -18.89
N THR A 401 11.56 1.28 -17.63
CA THR A 401 10.39 1.39 -16.74
C THR A 401 9.29 2.31 -17.28
N CYS A 402 9.67 3.38 -17.98
CA CYS A 402 8.73 4.30 -18.64
C CYS A 402 7.80 3.61 -19.66
N PHE A 403 8.27 2.52 -20.27
CA PHE A 403 7.58 1.79 -21.33
C PHE A 403 7.13 0.39 -20.92
N ASN A 404 7.33 0.01 -19.66
CA ASN A 404 7.11 -1.34 -19.14
C ASN A 404 7.80 -2.41 -20.01
N ARG A 405 9.02 -2.11 -20.49
CA ARG A 405 9.72 -2.95 -21.47
C ARG A 405 10.94 -3.64 -20.86
N LEU A 406 11.00 -4.95 -21.05
CA LEU A 406 12.15 -5.81 -20.79
C LEU A 406 12.87 -6.10 -22.12
N ASP A 407 14.10 -5.62 -22.22
CA ASP A 407 15.04 -5.99 -23.27
C ASP A 407 15.66 -7.34 -22.89
N LEU A 408 15.22 -8.40 -23.56
CA LEU A 408 15.58 -9.78 -23.24
C LEU A 408 16.54 -10.34 -24.32
N PRO A 409 17.77 -10.72 -23.94
CA PRO A 409 18.69 -11.38 -24.85
C PRO A 409 18.21 -12.75 -25.34
N PRO A 410 18.62 -13.18 -26.55
CA PRO A 410 18.30 -14.51 -27.06
C PRO A 410 19.20 -15.56 -26.40
N TYR A 411 18.93 -15.86 -25.13
CA TYR A 411 19.65 -16.88 -24.37
C TYR A 411 19.54 -18.25 -25.06
N PRO A 412 20.63 -19.04 -25.09
CA PRO A 412 20.67 -20.34 -25.76
C PRO A 412 20.02 -21.46 -24.94
N THR A 413 19.86 -21.28 -23.63
CA THR A 413 19.30 -22.29 -22.71
C THR A 413 18.37 -21.66 -21.67
N PRO A 414 17.35 -22.40 -21.17
CA PRO A 414 16.47 -21.91 -20.12
C PRO A 414 17.20 -21.67 -18.78
N GLU A 415 18.25 -22.43 -18.49
CA GLU A 415 19.06 -22.26 -17.28
C GLU A 415 19.80 -20.92 -17.28
N LEU A 416 20.41 -20.55 -18.42
CA LEU A 416 21.09 -19.27 -18.53
C LEU A 416 20.10 -18.09 -18.49
N LEU A 417 18.90 -18.27 -19.06
CA LEU A 417 17.83 -17.29 -18.91
C LEU A 417 17.44 -17.11 -17.44
N TYR A 418 17.22 -18.22 -16.71
CA TYR A 418 16.89 -18.21 -15.29
C TYR A 418 17.95 -17.47 -14.47
N GLU A 419 19.23 -17.84 -14.63
CA GLU A 419 20.35 -17.25 -13.91
C GLU A 419 20.47 -15.74 -14.18
N LYS A 420 20.42 -15.33 -15.46
CA LYS A 420 20.57 -13.92 -15.84
C LYS A 420 19.38 -13.07 -15.41
N LEU A 421 18.17 -13.63 -15.46
CA LEU A 421 16.97 -12.93 -15.01
C LEU A 421 16.95 -12.77 -13.50
N LEU A 422 17.30 -13.82 -12.75
CA LEU A 422 17.38 -13.76 -11.29
C LEU A 422 18.45 -12.76 -10.85
N LEU A 423 19.65 -12.84 -11.43
CA LEU A 423 20.75 -11.92 -11.14
C LEU A 423 20.36 -10.47 -11.42
N ALA A 424 19.73 -10.18 -12.56
CA ALA A 424 19.30 -8.81 -12.87
C ALA A 424 18.26 -8.26 -11.88
N VAL A 425 17.38 -9.13 -11.37
CA VAL A 425 16.32 -8.73 -10.43
C VAL A 425 16.88 -8.55 -9.01
N GLU A 426 17.83 -9.38 -8.58
CA GLU A 426 18.45 -9.32 -7.25
C GLU A 426 19.47 -8.17 -7.14
N GLU A 427 20.24 -7.90 -8.19
CA GLU A 427 21.24 -6.82 -8.23
C GLU A 427 20.62 -5.41 -8.35
N THR A 428 19.33 -5.29 -8.69
CA THR A 428 18.67 -3.97 -8.68
C THR A 428 18.51 -3.37 -7.29
N ASN A 429 18.68 -4.16 -6.22
CA ASN A 429 18.74 -3.62 -4.85
C ASN A 429 20.05 -2.86 -4.56
N THR A 430 21.10 -3.09 -5.34
CA THR A 430 22.45 -2.54 -5.08
C THR A 430 22.66 -1.12 -5.66
N PHE A 431 21.78 -0.65 -6.57
CA PHE A 431 21.81 0.73 -7.06
C PHE A 431 21.30 1.76 -6.02
N GLY A 432 20.86 1.30 -4.84
CA GLY A 432 20.45 2.14 -3.71
C GLY A 432 21.51 2.34 -2.63
N ILE A 433 22.71 1.75 -2.75
CA ILE A 433 23.80 1.89 -1.77
C ILE A 433 25.15 1.94 -2.50
N GLU A 434 25.46 3.07 -3.13
CA GLU A 434 26.83 3.63 -3.19
C GLU A 434 26.74 5.16 -3.25
#